data_AF-A0A5M5C906-F1
#
_entry.id   AF-A0A5M5C906-F1
#
_cell.length_a   1.000
_cell.length_b   1.000
_cell.length_c   1.000
_cell.angle_alpha   90.00
_cell.angle_beta   90.00
_cell.angle_gamma   90.00
#
_symmetry.space_group_name_H-M   'P 1'
#
loop_
_entity.id
_entity.type
_entity.pdbx_description
1 polymer ?
#
loop_
_entity_poly.entity_id
_entity_poly.type
_entity_poly.pdbx_seq_one_letter_code
_entity_poly.pdbx_strand_id
1 'polypeptide(L)'
;MKKYIGTKQIEAEPMTLGDFVQETGRNPYGKDIENHEETEQGYRVKYEDGYESWSPAKPFEKSYKCADTFLDRLHIEMKDLYDRLDKLVVFIDSGKMDEVVTDNYQKFLLRLQQVVMGNYVKTLECRIGCLDGAPNAPFNRMSFGVAIEALKFGLAIRRKGWNGKGLWVIKQVPAHIESDIVPKMQSLPQSAKDLILKGKGFIDYTSQCLIYNENTGHADSWVPSISDVFAEDWEIVQ
;
A
#
# COMPACT_ATOMS: atom_id res chain seq x y z
N MET A 1 12.31 29.52 -21.33
CA MET A 1 11.46 28.37 -21.73
C MET A 1 10.65 27.91 -20.52
N LYS A 2 9.41 27.44 -20.72
CA LYS A 2 8.58 26.84 -19.65
C LYS A 2 8.94 25.35 -19.51
N LYS A 3 8.84 24.80 -18.29
CA LYS A 3 9.10 23.38 -17.99
C LYS A 3 7.78 22.67 -17.73
N TYR A 4 7.63 21.46 -18.24
CA TYR A 4 6.45 20.62 -18.11
C TYR A 4 6.87 19.24 -17.61
N ILE A 5 6.03 18.60 -16.79
CA ILE A 5 6.21 17.23 -16.28
C ILE A 5 5.02 16.41 -16.77
N GLY A 6 5.28 15.22 -17.29
CA GLY A 6 4.24 14.29 -17.72
C GLY A 6 4.67 12.85 -17.46
N THR A 7 3.68 11.96 -17.36
CA THR A 7 3.85 10.51 -17.27
C THR A 7 3.29 9.87 -18.54
N LYS A 8 4.02 8.93 -19.15
CA LYS A 8 3.58 8.20 -20.35
C LYS A 8 4.02 6.75 -20.30
N GLN A 9 3.17 5.86 -20.80
CA GLN A 9 3.51 4.47 -21.10
C GLN A 9 3.71 4.35 -22.62
N ILE A 10 4.67 3.55 -23.04
CA ILE A 10 5.04 3.35 -24.45
C ILE A 10 5.29 1.87 -24.72
N GLU A 11 5.18 1.46 -25.98
CA GLU A 11 5.67 0.18 -26.47
C GLU A 11 7.07 0.40 -27.06
N ALA A 12 8.01 -0.52 -26.81
CA ALA A 12 9.34 -0.43 -27.39
C ALA A 12 9.96 -1.80 -27.63
N GLU A 13 10.72 -1.91 -28.71
CA GLU A 13 11.51 -3.10 -29.04
C GLU A 13 12.95 -2.70 -29.42
N PRO A 14 13.97 -3.50 -29.07
CA PRO A 14 15.35 -3.23 -29.49
C PRO A 14 15.48 -3.21 -31.01
N MET A 15 16.12 -2.17 -31.54
CA MET A 15 16.32 -1.99 -32.98
C MET A 15 17.52 -1.08 -33.25
N THR A 16 18.34 -1.39 -34.26
CA THR A 16 19.44 -0.50 -34.66
C THR A 16 18.91 0.74 -35.39
N LEU A 17 19.69 1.82 -35.40
CA LEU A 17 19.31 3.03 -36.15
C LEU A 17 19.15 2.75 -37.65
N GLY A 18 20.07 1.97 -38.23
CA GLY A 18 20.05 1.58 -39.64
C GLY A 18 18.79 0.80 -40.01
N ASP A 19 18.45 -0.21 -39.21
CA ASP A 19 17.23 -1.02 -39.43
C ASP A 19 15.97 -0.15 -39.37
N PHE A 20 15.88 0.76 -38.39
CA PHE A 20 14.73 1.67 -38.27
C PHE A 20 14.58 2.58 -39.50
N VAL A 21 15.68 3.15 -39.99
CA VAL A 21 15.69 4.01 -41.18
C VAL A 21 15.30 3.20 -42.42
N GLN A 22 15.81 1.97 -42.55
CA GLN A 22 15.51 1.08 -43.66
C GLN A 22 14.04 0.66 -43.68
N GLU A 23 13.46 0.31 -42.53
CA GLU A 23 12.06 -0.14 -42.43
C GLU A 23 11.06 1.01 -42.62
N THR A 24 11.33 2.16 -42.02
CA THR A 24 10.34 3.26 -41.95
C THR A 24 10.56 4.35 -42.99
N GLY A 25 11.76 4.42 -43.58
CA GLY A 25 12.22 5.54 -44.42
C GLY A 25 12.39 6.86 -43.65
N ARG A 26 12.25 6.86 -42.31
CA ARG A 26 12.34 8.06 -41.48
C ARG A 26 13.72 8.15 -40.84
N ASN A 27 14.31 9.35 -40.92
CA ASN A 27 15.57 9.66 -40.27
C ASN A 27 15.31 10.51 -39.00
N PRO A 28 15.48 9.95 -37.79
CA PRO A 28 15.24 10.66 -36.52
C PRO A 28 16.12 11.90 -36.33
N TYR A 29 17.29 11.92 -36.97
CA TYR A 29 18.30 12.97 -36.84
C TYR A 29 18.34 13.94 -38.02
N GLY A 30 17.54 13.70 -39.06
CA GLY A 30 17.50 14.53 -40.27
C GLY A 30 18.89 14.72 -40.87
N LYS A 31 19.38 15.97 -40.88
CA LYS A 31 20.68 16.32 -41.47
C LYS A 31 21.88 15.86 -40.64
N ASP A 32 21.69 15.57 -39.35
CA ASP A 32 22.78 15.21 -38.43
C ASP A 32 23.14 13.71 -38.46
N ILE A 33 22.49 12.93 -39.34
CA ILE A 33 22.67 11.47 -39.43
C ILE A 33 24.10 11.04 -39.75
N GLU A 34 24.89 11.88 -40.42
CA GLU A 34 26.30 11.59 -40.72
C GLU A 34 27.16 11.44 -39.46
N ASN A 35 26.68 11.94 -38.31
CA ASN A 35 27.34 11.79 -37.01
C ASN A 35 26.86 10.55 -36.24
N HIS A 36 25.99 9.72 -36.82
CA HIS A 36 25.43 8.52 -36.21
C HIS A 36 25.76 7.29 -37.03
N GLU A 37 26.05 6.19 -36.36
CA GLU A 37 26.37 4.91 -37.00
C GLU A 37 25.08 4.10 -37.23
N GLU A 38 24.94 3.44 -38.38
CA GLU A 38 23.80 2.55 -38.65
C GLU A 38 23.67 1.43 -37.61
N THR A 39 24.80 0.99 -37.04
CA THR A 39 24.88 -0.03 -36.00
C THR A 39 24.55 0.47 -34.59
N GLU A 40 24.22 1.76 -34.42
CA GLU A 40 23.89 2.35 -33.12
C GLU A 40 22.70 1.62 -32.51
N GLN A 41 22.87 1.17 -31.27
CA GLN A 41 21.85 0.41 -30.54
C GLN A 41 20.81 1.34 -29.91
N GLY A 42 19.56 0.99 -30.08
CA GLY A 42 18.45 1.72 -29.49
C GLY A 42 17.16 0.93 -29.52
N TYR A 43 16.07 1.69 -29.49
CA TYR A 43 14.73 1.15 -29.43
C TYR A 43 13.84 1.84 -30.46
N ARG A 44 13.08 1.05 -31.21
CA ARG A 44 11.87 1.55 -31.86
C ARG A 44 10.82 1.74 -30.77
N VAL A 45 10.23 2.93 -30.74
CA VAL A 45 9.28 3.35 -29.72
C VAL A 45 7.97 3.73 -30.39
N LYS A 46 6.87 3.14 -29.93
CA LYS A 46 5.52 3.41 -30.39
C LYS A 46 4.69 4.06 -29.28
N TYR A 47 4.05 5.16 -29.63
CA TYR A 47 3.20 5.96 -28.74
C TYR A 47 1.73 5.58 -28.90
N GLU A 48 0.89 6.04 -27.96
CA GLU A 48 -0.54 5.74 -27.91
C GLU A 48 -1.31 6.23 -29.14
N ASP A 49 -0.89 7.35 -29.75
CA ASP A 49 -1.44 7.88 -30.99
C ASP A 49 -1.00 7.12 -32.26
N GLY A 50 -0.20 6.04 -32.08
CA GLY A 50 0.38 5.28 -33.17
C GLY A 50 1.61 5.94 -33.80
N TYR A 51 2.07 7.09 -33.29
CA TYR A 51 3.34 7.66 -33.71
C TYR A 51 4.48 6.72 -33.34
N GLU A 52 5.47 6.61 -34.22
CA GLU A 52 6.66 5.80 -34.01
C GLU A 52 7.91 6.66 -34.15
N SER A 53 8.86 6.43 -33.26
CA SER A 53 10.17 7.08 -33.22
C SER A 53 11.26 6.08 -32.90
N TRP A 54 12.52 6.46 -33.09
CA TRP A 54 13.65 5.70 -32.59
C TRP A 54 14.35 6.50 -31.49
N SER A 55 14.85 5.80 -30.47
CA SER A 55 15.52 6.40 -29.32
C SER A 55 16.80 5.63 -28.98
N PRO A 56 17.95 6.31 -28.75
CA PRO A 56 19.17 5.61 -28.39
C PRO A 56 19.03 4.86 -27.06
N ALA A 57 19.74 3.73 -26.91
CA ALA A 57 19.58 2.83 -25.77
C ALA A 57 19.81 3.54 -24.42
N LYS A 58 20.95 4.23 -24.26
CA LYS A 58 21.34 4.90 -23.01
C LYS A 58 20.29 5.92 -22.49
N PRO A 59 19.84 6.92 -23.28
CA PRO A 59 18.79 7.83 -22.82
C PRO A 59 17.44 7.14 -22.64
N PHE A 60 17.11 6.13 -23.46
CA PHE A 60 15.89 5.36 -23.32
C PHE A 60 15.82 4.63 -21.97
N GLU A 61 16.81 3.79 -21.65
CA GLU A 61 16.86 3.00 -20.40
C GLU A 61 16.98 3.87 -19.13
N LYS A 62 17.51 5.10 -19.28
CA LYS A 62 17.51 6.10 -18.22
C LYS A 62 16.10 6.64 -17.93
N SER A 63 15.31 6.87 -18.98
CA SER A 63 13.99 7.50 -18.89
C SER A 63 12.84 6.51 -18.68
N TYR A 64 12.98 5.27 -19.14
CA TYR A 64 11.93 4.26 -19.10
C TYR A 64 12.38 3.01 -18.33
N LYS A 65 11.41 2.30 -17.77
CA LYS A 65 11.60 1.02 -17.08
C LYS A 65 10.67 -0.01 -17.71
N CYS A 66 11.21 -1.19 -18.02
CA CYS A 66 10.44 -2.28 -18.64
C CYS A 66 9.41 -2.81 -17.64
N ALA A 67 8.16 -2.90 -18.07
CA ALA A 67 7.00 -3.19 -17.22
C ALA A 67 6.14 -4.31 -17.82
N ASP A 68 6.79 -5.39 -18.27
CA ASP A 68 6.18 -6.45 -19.08
C ASP A 68 5.14 -7.25 -18.30
N THR A 69 5.38 -7.42 -17.00
CA THR A 69 4.48 -8.11 -16.09
C THR A 69 3.87 -7.17 -15.06
N PHE A 70 2.79 -7.63 -14.43
CA PHE A 70 2.23 -6.95 -13.27
C PHE A 70 3.24 -6.85 -12.11
N LEU A 71 4.11 -7.84 -11.94
CA LEU A 71 5.14 -7.85 -10.90
C LEU A 71 6.21 -6.79 -11.18
N ASP A 72 6.61 -6.60 -12.44
CA ASP A 72 7.57 -5.56 -12.84
C ASP A 72 7.04 -4.16 -12.47
N ARG A 73 5.74 -3.91 -12.72
CA ARG A 73 5.10 -2.64 -12.34
C ARG A 73 5.17 -2.39 -10.84
N LEU A 74 4.92 -3.41 -10.01
CA LEU A 74 5.03 -3.29 -8.56
C LEU A 74 6.48 -3.02 -8.13
N HIS A 75 7.46 -3.68 -8.74
CA HIS A 75 8.88 -3.42 -8.44
C HIS A 75 9.31 -2.01 -8.84
N ILE A 76 8.89 -1.51 -10.01
CA ILE A 76 9.17 -0.14 -10.45
C ILE A 76 8.57 0.86 -9.46
N GLU A 77 7.29 0.70 -9.14
CA GLU A 77 6.59 1.59 -8.23
C GLU A 77 7.23 1.58 -6.83
N MET A 78 7.55 0.41 -6.31
CA MET A 78 8.23 0.27 -5.02
C MET A 78 9.59 0.97 -5.02
N LYS A 79 10.39 0.77 -6.07
CA LYS A 79 11.72 1.40 -6.18
C LYS A 79 11.63 2.92 -6.25
N ASP A 80 10.75 3.46 -7.08
CA ASP A 80 10.57 4.91 -7.22
C ASP A 80 10.08 5.54 -5.91
N LEU A 81 9.16 4.87 -5.22
CA LEU A 81 8.68 5.30 -3.92
C LEU A 81 9.78 5.22 -2.85
N TYR A 82 10.56 4.14 -2.84
CA TYR A 82 11.68 3.94 -1.91
C TYR A 82 12.74 5.02 -2.08
N ASP A 83 13.15 5.33 -3.31
CA ASP A 83 14.14 6.38 -3.60
C ASP A 83 13.67 7.77 -3.13
N ARG A 84 12.36 8.04 -3.19
CA ARG A 84 11.76 9.27 -2.67
C ARG A 84 11.69 9.26 -1.15
N LEU A 85 11.33 8.14 -0.55
CA LEU A 85 11.26 7.96 0.89
C LEU A 85 12.66 8.12 1.51
N ASP A 86 13.68 7.48 0.95
CA ASP A 86 15.06 7.53 1.43
C ASP A 86 15.56 8.98 1.50
N LYS A 87 15.37 9.77 0.42
CA LYS A 87 15.72 11.20 0.42
C LYS A 87 14.97 11.99 1.49
N LEU A 88 13.69 11.68 1.70
CA LEU A 88 12.88 12.35 2.73
C LEU A 88 13.37 11.99 4.14
N VAL A 89 13.64 10.70 4.40
CA VAL A 89 14.19 10.21 5.67
C VAL A 89 15.52 10.89 5.96
N VAL A 90 16.44 10.91 4.98
CA VAL A 90 17.75 11.57 5.12
C VAL A 90 17.59 13.06 5.44
N PHE A 91 16.71 13.77 4.75
CA PHE A 91 16.46 15.20 5.02
C PHE A 91 15.93 15.45 6.44
N ILE A 92 15.01 14.60 6.88
CA ILE A 92 14.37 14.70 8.18
C ILE A 92 15.35 14.35 9.31
N ASP A 93 16.06 13.23 9.19
CA ASP A 93 16.93 12.69 10.24
C ASP A 93 18.27 13.44 10.33
N SER A 94 18.66 14.17 9.28
CA SER A 94 19.83 15.05 9.34
C SER A 94 19.61 16.32 10.16
N GLY A 95 18.42 16.54 10.74
CA GLY A 95 18.07 17.77 11.48
C GLY A 95 17.77 18.99 10.62
N LYS A 96 18.00 18.91 9.29
CA LYS A 96 17.79 20.03 8.36
C LYS A 96 16.34 20.49 8.30
N MET A 97 15.39 19.58 8.49
CA MET A 97 13.98 19.92 8.58
C MET A 97 13.73 21.01 9.64
N ASP A 98 14.38 20.92 10.79
CA ASP A 98 14.18 21.88 11.88
C ASP A 98 14.83 23.24 11.61
N GLU A 99 15.86 23.27 10.76
CA GLU A 99 16.55 24.49 10.33
C GLU A 99 15.77 25.27 9.26
N VAL A 100 15.18 24.58 8.28
CA VAL A 100 14.62 25.22 7.07
C VAL A 100 13.09 25.29 7.05
N VAL A 101 12.41 24.43 7.80
CA VAL A 101 10.94 24.42 7.85
C VAL A 101 10.52 25.11 9.14
N THR A 102 10.00 26.33 9.05
CA THR A 102 9.65 27.13 10.24
C THR A 102 8.26 26.84 10.79
N ASP A 103 7.34 26.37 9.95
CA ASP A 103 5.98 26.05 10.34
C ASP A 103 5.88 24.64 10.95
N ASN A 104 5.39 24.55 12.19
CA ASN A 104 5.27 23.28 12.91
C ASN A 104 4.28 22.31 12.25
N TYR A 105 3.23 22.81 11.62
CA TYR A 105 2.28 21.95 10.92
C TYR A 105 2.93 21.35 9.66
N GLN A 106 3.71 22.11 8.90
CA GLN A 106 4.52 21.59 7.78
C GLN A 106 5.53 20.54 8.24
N LYS A 107 6.20 20.71 9.39
CA LYS A 107 7.07 19.66 9.97
C LYS A 107 6.30 18.37 10.26
N PHE A 108 5.12 18.50 10.87
CA PHE A 108 4.25 17.35 11.09
C PHE A 108 3.82 16.69 9.77
N LEU A 109 3.44 17.46 8.75
CA LEU A 109 3.07 16.93 7.44
C LEU A 109 4.23 16.19 6.76
N LEU A 110 5.48 16.64 6.90
CA LEU A 110 6.65 15.92 6.40
C LEU A 110 6.88 14.59 7.14
N ARG A 111 6.72 14.57 8.47
CA ARG A 111 6.77 13.34 9.25
C ARG A 111 5.62 12.39 8.88
N LEU A 112 4.41 12.91 8.69
CA LEU A 112 3.26 12.14 8.23
C LEU A 112 3.50 11.58 6.83
N GLN A 113 4.08 12.37 5.93
CA GLN A 113 4.47 11.92 4.60
C GLN A 113 5.46 10.76 4.67
N GLN A 114 6.50 10.85 5.52
CA GLN A 114 7.45 9.75 5.76
C GLN A 114 6.72 8.48 6.23
N VAL A 115 5.81 8.60 7.19
CA VAL A 115 5.03 7.46 7.72
C VAL A 115 4.14 6.82 6.64
N VAL A 116 3.38 7.62 5.90
CA VAL A 116 2.48 7.11 4.84
C VAL A 116 3.27 6.47 3.70
N MET A 117 4.37 7.09 3.28
CA MET A 117 5.25 6.53 2.24
C MET A 117 5.89 5.21 2.71
N GLY A 118 6.36 5.13 3.97
CA GLY A 118 6.90 3.89 4.54
C GLY A 118 5.87 2.76 4.61
N ASN A 119 4.63 3.08 5.03
CA ASN A 119 3.53 2.11 5.00
C ASN A 119 3.21 1.66 3.58
N TYR A 120 3.30 2.57 2.60
CA TYR A 120 3.05 2.20 1.21
C TYR A 120 4.16 1.29 0.64
N VAL A 121 5.44 1.60 0.87
CA VAL A 121 6.56 0.72 0.51
C VAL A 121 6.35 -0.68 1.07
N LYS A 122 6.08 -0.79 2.37
CA LYS A 122 5.88 -2.08 3.04
C LYS A 122 4.67 -2.85 2.51
N THR A 123 3.62 -2.14 2.10
CA THR A 123 2.46 -2.74 1.42
C THR A 123 2.88 -3.35 0.08
N LEU A 124 3.70 -2.63 -0.70
CA LEU A 124 4.23 -3.15 -1.96
C LEU A 124 5.17 -4.34 -1.74
N GLU A 125 6.06 -4.28 -0.75
CA GLU A 125 6.94 -5.40 -0.37
C GLU A 125 6.14 -6.67 -0.04
N CYS A 126 5.09 -6.55 0.79
CA CYS A 126 4.24 -7.69 1.14
C CYS A 126 3.51 -8.23 -0.10
N ARG A 127 2.96 -7.34 -0.95
CA ARG A 127 2.27 -7.75 -2.19
C ARG A 127 3.20 -8.46 -3.16
N ILE A 128 4.41 -7.94 -3.35
CA ILE A 128 5.45 -8.56 -4.18
C ILE A 128 5.82 -9.92 -3.60
N GLY A 129 6.10 -10.01 -2.30
CA GLY A 129 6.43 -11.27 -1.64
C GLY A 129 5.34 -12.34 -1.81
N CYS A 130 4.07 -11.97 -1.69
CA CYS A 130 2.95 -12.89 -1.93
C CYS A 130 2.89 -13.42 -3.37
N LEU A 131 3.31 -12.62 -4.36
CA LEU A 131 3.34 -13.01 -5.77
C LEU A 131 4.61 -13.78 -6.13
N ASP A 132 5.73 -13.53 -5.43
CA ASP A 132 7.06 -14.09 -5.69
C ASP A 132 7.35 -15.36 -4.84
N GLY A 133 6.30 -16.09 -4.46
CA GLY A 133 6.42 -17.40 -3.81
C GLY A 133 6.46 -17.40 -2.28
N ALA A 134 6.24 -16.27 -1.62
CA ALA A 134 6.07 -16.16 -0.16
C ALA A 134 4.62 -15.76 0.20
N PRO A 135 3.64 -16.68 0.11
CA PRO A 135 2.20 -16.36 0.21
C PRO A 135 1.79 -15.76 1.57
N ASN A 136 2.62 -15.92 2.60
CA ASN A 136 2.37 -15.45 3.96
C ASN A 136 3.26 -14.25 4.35
N ALA A 137 3.79 -13.49 3.38
CA ALA A 137 4.65 -12.34 3.63
C ALA A 137 4.00 -11.39 4.66
N PRO A 138 4.47 -11.37 5.91
CA PRO A 138 3.71 -10.79 7.00
C PRO A 138 3.93 -9.28 7.09
N PHE A 139 2.85 -8.53 7.19
CA PHE A 139 2.92 -7.09 7.50
C PHE A 139 3.24 -6.89 8.99
N ASN A 140 4.50 -7.07 9.37
CA ASN A 140 4.96 -7.02 10.76
C ASN A 140 5.17 -5.58 11.25
N ARG A 141 4.88 -5.24 12.51
CA ARG A 141 5.02 -3.88 13.06
C ARG A 141 4.04 -2.89 12.43
N MET A 142 2.76 -3.22 12.48
CA MET A 142 1.68 -2.31 12.11
C MET A 142 1.52 -1.25 13.20
N SER A 143 1.22 -0.02 12.77
CA SER A 143 0.62 0.97 13.65
C SER A 143 -0.80 0.54 14.01
N PHE A 144 -1.35 1.13 15.06
CA PHE A 144 -2.76 0.93 15.40
C PHE A 144 -3.70 1.24 14.23
N GLY A 145 -3.42 2.30 13.45
CA GLY A 145 -4.22 2.68 12.29
C GLY A 145 -4.29 1.58 11.22
N VAL A 146 -3.16 0.94 10.91
CA VAL A 146 -3.13 -0.19 9.97
C VAL A 146 -3.85 -1.41 10.56
N ALA A 147 -3.72 -1.65 11.88
CA ALA A 147 -4.44 -2.71 12.56
C ALA A 147 -5.97 -2.52 12.51
N ILE A 148 -6.46 -1.28 12.58
CA ILE A 148 -7.89 -0.97 12.38
C ILE A 148 -8.34 -1.28 10.95
N GLU A 149 -7.52 -1.01 9.93
CA GLU A 149 -7.87 -1.39 8.56
C GLU A 149 -7.95 -2.92 8.41
N ALA A 150 -7.06 -3.68 9.05
CA ALA A 150 -7.14 -5.14 9.11
C ALA A 150 -8.44 -5.62 9.78
N LEU A 151 -8.83 -5.01 10.91
CA LEU A 151 -10.09 -5.31 11.59
C LEU A 151 -11.32 -4.98 10.73
N LYS A 152 -11.32 -3.85 10.01
CA LYS A 152 -12.39 -3.49 9.07
C LYS A 152 -12.51 -4.51 7.94
N PHE A 153 -11.39 -5.07 7.48
CA PHE A 153 -11.36 -6.15 6.49
C PHE A 153 -11.84 -7.50 7.06
N GLY A 154 -11.94 -7.64 8.38
CA GLY A 154 -12.37 -8.86 9.06
C GLY A 154 -11.23 -9.77 9.50
N LEU A 155 -9.99 -9.29 9.48
CA LEU A 155 -8.83 -10.03 9.99
C LEU A 155 -8.72 -9.90 11.50
N ALA A 156 -8.19 -10.93 12.15
CA ALA A 156 -7.82 -10.88 13.55
C ALA A 156 -6.45 -10.20 13.71
N ILE A 157 -6.31 -9.38 14.75
CA ILE A 157 -5.05 -8.68 15.07
C ILE A 157 -4.58 -9.00 16.50
N ARG A 158 -3.30 -8.83 16.75
CA ARG A 158 -2.73 -8.84 18.10
C ARG A 158 -1.50 -7.94 18.19
N ARG A 159 -1.13 -7.57 19.40
CA ARG A 159 0.18 -6.96 19.68
C ARG A 159 1.25 -8.04 19.63
N LYS A 160 2.42 -7.76 19.07
CA LYS A 160 3.58 -8.66 19.14
C LYS A 160 3.99 -8.92 20.59
N GLY A 161 3.91 -7.91 21.46
CA GLY A 161 4.13 -8.08 22.89
C GLY A 161 3.13 -9.03 23.57
N TRP A 162 2.01 -9.35 22.93
CA TRP A 162 1.02 -10.33 23.42
C TRP A 162 1.32 -11.77 22.94
N ASN A 163 2.35 -11.97 22.09
CA ASN A 163 2.72 -13.29 21.58
C ASN A 163 3.26 -14.20 22.68
N GLY A 164 2.37 -15.05 23.19
CA GLY A 164 2.65 -16.04 24.22
C GLY A 164 1.45 -16.35 25.13
N LYS A 165 0.28 -15.71 24.94
CA LYS A 165 -0.89 -15.92 25.81
C LYS A 165 -2.23 -16.08 25.08
N GLY A 166 -2.21 -16.39 23.78
CA GLY A 166 -3.40 -16.73 23.00
C GLY A 166 -4.47 -15.64 22.93
N LEU A 167 -4.07 -14.38 23.06
CA LEU A 167 -4.95 -13.21 23.03
C LEU A 167 -4.92 -12.54 21.65
N TRP A 168 -6.09 -12.33 21.07
CA TRP A 168 -6.24 -11.60 19.81
C TRP A 168 -7.59 -10.90 19.74
N VAL A 169 -7.69 -9.94 18.82
CA VAL A 169 -8.85 -9.06 18.67
C VAL A 169 -9.49 -9.28 17.32
N ILE A 170 -10.83 -9.33 17.29
CA ILE A 170 -11.64 -9.32 16.07
C ILE A 170 -12.71 -8.24 16.13
N LYS A 171 -13.07 -7.72 14.96
CA LYS A 171 -14.25 -6.87 14.79
C LYS A 171 -15.46 -7.77 14.58
N GLN A 172 -16.50 -7.57 15.37
CA GLN A 172 -17.76 -8.27 15.15
C GLN A 172 -18.45 -7.76 13.87
N VAL A 173 -19.08 -8.69 13.15
CA VAL A 173 -19.94 -8.37 12.03
C VAL A 173 -21.18 -7.67 12.58
N PRO A 174 -21.57 -6.49 12.06
CA PRO A 174 -22.82 -5.86 12.44
C PRO A 174 -24.01 -6.79 12.24
N ALA A 175 -24.92 -6.82 13.21
CA ALA A 175 -26.03 -7.75 13.19
C ALA A 175 -27.30 -7.10 13.73
N HIS A 176 -28.40 -7.35 13.04
CA HIS A 176 -29.75 -7.00 13.48
C HIS A 176 -30.40 -8.25 14.06
N ILE A 177 -30.69 -8.24 15.36
CA ILE A 177 -31.27 -9.37 16.09
C ILE A 177 -32.74 -9.10 16.32
N GLU A 178 -33.57 -9.84 15.60
CA GLU A 178 -35.02 -9.71 15.59
C GLU A 178 -35.69 -10.29 16.85
N SER A 179 -36.96 -9.92 17.03
CA SER A 179 -37.78 -10.27 18.20
C SER A 179 -38.02 -11.78 18.40
N ASP A 180 -37.85 -12.60 17.37
CA ASP A 180 -37.94 -14.06 17.45
C ASP A 180 -36.63 -14.72 17.94
N ILE A 181 -35.53 -13.98 17.91
CA ILE A 181 -34.20 -14.41 18.37
C ILE A 181 -33.90 -13.90 19.78
N VAL A 182 -34.27 -12.66 20.12
CA VAL A 182 -34.01 -12.06 21.44
C VAL A 182 -34.40 -12.98 22.62
N PRO A 183 -35.58 -13.65 22.64
CA PRO A 183 -35.94 -14.57 23.71
C PRO A 183 -34.97 -15.75 23.89
N LYS A 184 -34.37 -16.21 22.78
CA LYS A 184 -33.49 -17.39 22.70
C LYS A 184 -32.03 -17.09 23.06
N MET A 185 -31.66 -15.81 23.18
CA MET A 185 -30.29 -15.41 23.52
C MET A 185 -29.92 -15.87 24.94
N GLN A 186 -28.84 -16.64 25.06
CA GLN A 186 -28.29 -17.05 26.36
C GLN A 186 -27.48 -15.93 27.04
N SER A 187 -27.06 -14.93 26.26
CA SER A 187 -26.23 -13.81 26.72
C SER A 187 -27.00 -12.71 27.46
N LEU A 188 -28.33 -12.82 27.60
CA LEU A 188 -29.16 -11.80 28.25
C LEU A 188 -30.04 -12.41 29.37
N PRO A 189 -30.18 -11.74 30.53
CA PRO A 189 -31.14 -12.13 31.54
C PRO A 189 -32.58 -11.85 31.08
N GLN A 190 -33.57 -12.55 31.65
CA GLN A 190 -34.97 -12.43 31.25
C GLN A 190 -35.49 -10.98 31.36
N SER A 191 -35.16 -10.27 32.43
CA SER A 191 -35.58 -8.89 32.63
C SER A 191 -35.11 -7.93 31.52
N ALA A 192 -33.92 -8.16 30.95
CA ALA A 192 -33.42 -7.37 29.83
C ALA A 192 -34.18 -7.70 28.54
N LYS A 193 -34.46 -8.98 28.29
CA LYS A 193 -35.27 -9.43 27.13
C LYS A 193 -36.66 -8.79 27.15
N ASP A 194 -37.32 -8.81 28.30
CA ASP A 194 -38.65 -8.24 28.48
C ASP A 194 -38.68 -6.73 28.16
N LEU A 195 -37.66 -5.98 28.62
CA LEU A 195 -37.53 -4.55 28.33
C LEU A 195 -37.28 -4.27 26.84
N ILE A 196 -36.44 -5.06 26.18
CA ILE A 196 -36.14 -4.92 24.75
C ILE A 196 -37.39 -5.19 23.91
N LEU A 197 -38.10 -6.29 24.21
CA LEU A 197 -39.32 -6.71 23.51
C LEU A 197 -40.47 -5.72 23.72
N LYS A 198 -40.60 -5.15 24.92
CA LYS A 198 -41.56 -4.06 25.17
C LYS A 198 -41.20 -2.78 24.43
N GLY A 199 -39.90 -2.55 24.18
CA GLY A 199 -39.37 -1.40 23.47
C GLY A 199 -39.48 -1.55 21.95
N LYS A 200 -38.33 -1.63 21.29
CA LYS A 200 -38.24 -1.73 19.82
C LYS A 200 -38.39 -3.14 19.28
N GLY A 201 -38.20 -4.17 20.13
CA GLY A 201 -38.31 -5.56 19.73
C GLY A 201 -37.02 -6.18 19.16
N PHE A 202 -35.98 -5.40 18.90
CA PHE A 202 -34.73 -5.87 18.27
C PHE A 202 -33.48 -5.29 18.94
N ILE A 203 -32.31 -5.83 18.58
CA ILE A 203 -30.98 -5.35 18.98
C ILE A 203 -30.12 -5.14 17.74
N ASP A 204 -29.50 -3.97 17.61
CA ASP A 204 -28.49 -3.68 16.59
C ASP A 204 -27.08 -3.70 17.20
N TYR A 205 -26.22 -4.58 16.69
CA TYR A 205 -24.78 -4.55 16.92
C TYR A 205 -24.10 -3.88 15.73
N THR A 206 -23.27 -2.86 15.95
CA THR A 206 -22.70 -2.04 14.85
C THR A 206 -21.18 -1.86 14.91
N SER A 207 -20.64 -1.59 16.10
CA SER A 207 -19.23 -1.18 16.27
C SER A 207 -18.57 -1.89 17.46
N GLN A 208 -18.63 -3.22 17.48
CA GLN A 208 -18.06 -4.01 18.56
C GLN A 208 -16.79 -4.74 18.12
N CYS A 209 -15.83 -4.81 19.03
CA CYS A 209 -14.66 -5.66 18.92
C CYS A 209 -14.58 -6.54 20.15
N LEU A 210 -14.15 -7.79 19.95
CA LEU A 210 -13.90 -8.73 21.02
C LEU A 210 -12.41 -8.98 21.15
N ILE A 211 -11.92 -9.06 22.37
CA ILE A 211 -10.64 -9.71 22.68
C ILE A 211 -10.94 -11.14 23.10
N TYR A 212 -10.35 -12.09 22.39
CA TYR A 212 -10.55 -13.51 22.60
C TYR A 212 -9.28 -14.15 23.15
N ASN A 213 -9.43 -14.99 24.17
CA ASN A 213 -8.37 -15.84 24.69
C ASN A 213 -8.59 -17.27 24.23
N GLU A 214 -7.82 -17.74 23.26
CA GLU A 214 -7.94 -19.09 22.72
C GLU A 214 -7.57 -20.19 23.71
N ASN A 215 -6.81 -19.87 24.76
CA ASN A 215 -6.45 -20.84 25.78
C ASN A 215 -7.59 -21.12 26.77
N THR A 216 -8.56 -20.20 26.90
CA THR A 216 -9.67 -20.34 27.85
C THR A 216 -11.04 -20.32 27.18
N GLY A 217 -11.12 -19.92 25.91
CA GLY A 217 -12.38 -19.69 25.21
C GLY A 217 -13.12 -18.42 25.66
N HIS A 218 -12.50 -17.57 26.48
CA HIS A 218 -13.13 -16.34 26.95
C HIS A 218 -13.10 -15.28 25.86
N ALA A 219 -14.27 -14.70 25.58
CA ALA A 219 -14.43 -13.52 24.76
C ALA A 219 -14.89 -12.37 25.65
N ASP A 220 -14.17 -11.25 25.61
CA ASP A 220 -14.53 -10.03 26.33
C ASP A 220 -14.60 -8.83 25.37
N SER A 221 -15.26 -7.76 25.79
CA SER A 221 -15.27 -6.49 25.07
C SER A 221 -13.86 -5.92 25.00
N TRP A 222 -13.39 -5.64 23.79
CA TRP A 222 -12.11 -4.95 23.63
C TRP A 222 -12.31 -3.45 23.53
N VAL A 223 -11.65 -2.72 24.43
CA VAL A 223 -11.50 -1.26 24.38
C VAL A 223 -10.01 -0.97 24.30
N PRO A 224 -9.49 -0.38 23.21
CA PRO A 224 -8.07 -0.09 23.08
C PRO A 224 -7.66 0.94 24.13
N SER A 225 -6.62 0.63 24.89
CA SER A 225 -5.97 1.60 25.77
C SER A 225 -5.17 2.63 24.96
N ILE A 226 -4.77 3.74 25.57
CA ILE A 226 -3.87 4.68 24.88
C ILE A 226 -2.51 4.04 24.53
N SER A 227 -2.07 3.06 25.33
CA SER A 227 -0.87 2.25 25.04
C SER A 227 -1.06 1.32 23.84
N ASP A 228 -2.30 0.95 23.51
CA ASP A 228 -2.66 0.21 22.29
C ASP A 228 -2.67 1.12 21.07
N VAL A 229 -3.18 2.33 21.22
CA VAL A 229 -3.24 3.34 20.16
C VAL A 229 -1.84 3.80 19.74
N PHE A 230 -0.91 3.99 20.68
CA PHE A 230 0.47 4.41 20.38
C PHE A 230 1.42 3.26 20.05
N ALA A 231 0.89 2.06 19.88
CA ALA A 231 1.69 0.90 19.55
C ALA A 231 1.99 0.79 18.06
N GLU A 232 3.21 0.34 17.78
CA GLU A 232 3.74 0.10 16.43
C GLU A 232 4.14 -1.38 16.23
N ASP A 233 3.66 -2.26 17.11
CA ASP A 233 3.97 -3.70 17.10
C ASP A 233 2.73 -4.56 16.82
N TRP A 234 1.70 -4.01 16.18
CA TRP A 234 0.54 -4.81 15.78
C TRP A 234 0.90 -5.79 14.64
N GLU A 235 0.25 -6.94 14.64
CA GLU A 235 0.37 -7.98 13.61
C GLU A 235 -0.99 -8.66 13.36
N ILE A 236 -1.15 -9.21 12.15
CA ILE A 236 -2.30 -10.03 11.78
C ILE A 236 -2.08 -11.44 12.33
N VAL A 237 -3.11 -12.05 12.90
CA VAL A 237 -3.09 -13.47 13.29
C VAL A 237 -3.30 -14.33 12.05
N GLN A 238 -2.38 -15.28 11.81
CA GLN A 238 -2.45 -16.26 10.72
C GLN A 238 -3.04 -17.58 11.20
#